data_AF-A0A7H0IC21-F1
#
_entry.id   AF-A0A7H0IC21-F1
#
_cell.length_a   1.000
_cell.length_b   1.000
_cell.length_c   1.000
_cell.angle_alpha   90.00
_cell.angle_beta   90.00
_cell.angle_gamma   90.00
#
_symmetry.space_group_name_H-M   'P 1'
#
loop_
_entity.id
_entity.type
_entity.pdbx_description
1 polymer ?
#
loop_
_entity_poly.entity_id
_entity_poly.type
_entity_poly.pdbx_seq_one_letter_code
_entity_poly.pdbx_strand_id
1 'polypeptide(L)'
;MNITAVIDSPFTYDPQKQAPMKPSASEPVGSAISDITTSGANDSRQNRTREMQLIPEALARAHMHERMQEAEQERQAARVVAARRMQRRAERASRRARRALAMAVMQ
;
A
#
# COMPACT_ATOMS: atom_id res chain seq x y z
N MET A 1 -18.53 -19.83 46.84
CA MET A 1 -17.30 -20.34 46.18
C MET A 1 -17.27 -19.72 44.79
N ASN A 2 -16.34 -18.81 44.55
CA ASN A 2 -16.25 -18.00 43.33
C ASN A 2 -15.19 -18.63 42.42
N ILE A 3 -15.57 -19.08 41.21
CA ILE A 3 -14.61 -19.55 40.20
C ILE A 3 -14.30 -18.41 39.22
N THR A 4 -13.16 -17.77 39.42
CA THR A 4 -12.51 -16.91 38.42
C THR A 4 -11.93 -17.79 37.31
N ALA A 5 -12.70 -18.04 36.25
CA ALA A 5 -12.19 -18.69 35.05
C ALA A 5 -11.63 -17.61 34.11
N VAL A 6 -10.30 -17.56 34.01
CA VAL A 6 -9.57 -16.81 32.99
C VAL A 6 -9.73 -17.60 31.68
N ILE A 7 -10.57 -17.12 30.75
CA ILE A 7 -10.59 -17.64 29.38
C ILE A 7 -9.45 -16.95 28.63
N ASP A 8 -8.24 -17.45 28.81
CA ASP A 8 -7.08 -17.00 28.06
C ASP A 8 -6.66 -18.08 27.07
N SER A 9 -6.98 -17.86 25.79
CA SER A 9 -6.24 -18.31 24.60
C SER A 9 -7.15 -18.20 23.35
N PRO A 10 -6.99 -17.20 22.47
CA PRO A 10 -7.52 -17.31 21.12
C PRO A 10 -6.79 -18.46 20.40
N PHE A 11 -7.54 -19.46 19.96
CA PHE A 11 -7.00 -20.58 19.18
C PHE A 11 -6.28 -20.03 17.95
N THR A 12 -4.97 -20.26 17.85
CA THR A 12 -4.22 -19.86 16.65
C THR A 12 -4.76 -20.67 15.48
N TYR A 13 -5.30 -19.99 14.47
CA TYR A 13 -5.74 -20.63 13.23
C TYR A 13 -4.52 -21.22 12.53
N ASP A 14 -4.32 -22.53 12.70
CA ASP A 14 -3.27 -23.30 12.05
C ASP A 14 -3.88 -24.08 10.87
N PRO A 15 -3.76 -23.57 9.63
CA PRO A 15 -4.36 -24.20 8.46
C PRO A 15 -3.74 -25.56 8.15
N GLN A 16 -2.58 -25.90 8.72
CA GLN A 16 -1.88 -27.17 8.46
C GLN A 16 -2.37 -28.33 9.33
N LYS A 17 -3.12 -28.04 10.41
CA LYS A 17 -3.69 -29.07 11.30
C LYS A 17 -5.15 -29.42 10.98
N GLN A 18 -5.69 -28.92 9.87
CA GLN A 18 -7.01 -29.33 9.39
C GLN A 18 -6.91 -30.76 8.82
N ALA A 19 -7.55 -31.72 9.48
CA ALA A 19 -7.70 -33.06 8.92
C ALA A 19 -8.47 -32.94 7.58
N PRO A 20 -8.04 -33.65 6.51
CA PRO A 20 -8.73 -33.63 5.23
C PRO A 20 -10.21 -33.99 5.43
N MET A 21 -11.09 -33.01 5.20
CA MET A 21 -12.52 -33.20 5.35
C MET A 21 -12.99 -34.15 4.25
N LYS A 22 -13.50 -35.34 4.62
CA LYS A 22 -14.12 -36.23 3.65
C LYS A 22 -15.38 -35.53 3.13
N PRO A 23 -15.58 -35.39 1.81
CA PRO A 23 -16.84 -34.87 1.29
C PRO A 23 -17.96 -35.81 1.71
N SER A 24 -19.01 -35.27 2.35
CA SER A 24 -20.20 -36.02 2.71
C SER A 24 -20.89 -36.49 1.43
N ALA A 25 -20.98 -37.80 1.23
CA ALA A 25 -21.54 -38.45 0.04
C ALA A 25 -23.07 -38.43 0.04
N SER A 26 -23.68 -37.25 0.15
CA SER A 26 -25.12 -37.06 0.12
C SER A 26 -25.54 -35.88 -0.76
N GLU A 27 -24.88 -35.70 -1.91
CA GLU A 27 -25.38 -34.83 -2.97
C GLU A 27 -25.98 -35.68 -4.09
N PRO A 28 -27.28 -35.53 -4.41
CA PRO A 28 -27.89 -36.20 -5.54
C PRO A 28 -27.30 -35.64 -6.84
N VAL A 29 -26.65 -36.52 -7.60
CA VAL A 29 -26.28 -36.29 -9.00
C VAL A 29 -27.56 -36.05 -9.79
N GLY A 30 -27.69 -34.85 -10.36
CA GLY A 30 -28.76 -34.51 -11.31
C GLY A 30 -29.83 -33.59 -10.74
N SER A 31 -29.49 -32.33 -10.52
CA SER A 31 -30.47 -31.25 -10.49
C SER A 31 -29.92 -30.10 -11.32
N ALA A 32 -30.76 -29.61 -12.23
CA ALA A 32 -30.42 -28.65 -13.27
C ALA A 32 -29.57 -27.49 -12.72
N ILE A 33 -28.46 -27.17 -13.39
CA ILE A 33 -27.83 -25.87 -13.26
C ILE A 33 -28.84 -24.89 -13.87
N SER A 34 -29.80 -24.42 -13.09
CA SER A 34 -30.47 -23.18 -13.42
C SER A 34 -29.36 -22.15 -13.42
N ASP A 35 -29.14 -21.52 -14.58
CA ASP A 35 -28.27 -20.36 -14.74
C ASP A 35 -28.54 -19.39 -13.59
N ILE A 36 -27.72 -19.48 -12.54
CA ILE A 36 -27.69 -18.47 -11.49
C ILE A 36 -27.03 -17.29 -12.18
N THR A 37 -27.87 -16.50 -12.84
CA THR A 37 -27.55 -15.15 -13.22
C THR A 37 -27.04 -14.48 -11.97
N THR A 38 -25.72 -14.35 -11.88
CA THR A 38 -24.99 -13.58 -10.85
C THR A 38 -25.23 -12.09 -11.14
N SER A 39 -26.47 -11.71 -11.43
CA SER A 39 -26.92 -10.34 -11.60
C SER A 39 -27.29 -9.73 -10.25
N GLY A 40 -27.72 -10.55 -9.28
CA GLY A 40 -28.11 -10.07 -7.93
C GLY A 40 -26.99 -10.06 -6.89
N ALA A 41 -25.86 -10.73 -7.12
CA ALA A 41 -24.74 -10.75 -6.16
C ALA A 41 -23.95 -9.43 -6.10
N ASN A 42 -24.09 -8.58 -7.12
CA ASN A 42 -23.57 -7.21 -7.09
C ASN A 42 -24.55 -6.23 -6.44
N ASP A 43 -25.84 -6.58 -6.34
CA ASP A 43 -26.85 -5.75 -5.67
C ASP A 43 -26.74 -5.84 -4.14
N SER A 44 -26.28 -6.96 -3.58
CA SER A 44 -26.07 -7.08 -2.12
C SER A 44 -24.77 -6.43 -1.63
N ARG A 45 -23.85 -6.04 -2.53
CA ARG A 45 -22.75 -5.11 -2.23
C ARG A 45 -23.22 -3.64 -2.20
N GLN A 46 -24.51 -3.42 -1.96
CA GLN A 46 -25.11 -2.15 -1.53
C GLN A 46 -24.66 -1.72 -0.12
N ASN A 47 -23.38 -1.88 0.23
CA ASN A 47 -22.76 -1.04 1.24
C ASN A 47 -22.47 0.35 0.64
N ARG A 48 -23.50 0.93 0.00
CA ARG A 48 -23.58 2.31 -0.49
C ARG A 48 -24.56 3.07 0.42
N THR A 49 -24.41 2.94 1.74
CA THR A 49 -24.97 3.92 2.64
C THR A 49 -24.25 5.24 2.38
N ARG A 50 -24.84 6.09 1.54
CA ARG A 50 -24.37 7.45 1.23
C ARG A 50 -24.26 8.34 2.48
N GLU A 51 -24.75 7.85 3.62
CA GLU A 51 -24.84 8.54 4.91
C GLU A 51 -24.03 7.88 6.05
N MET A 52 -23.51 6.64 5.91
CA MET A 52 -22.90 5.93 7.05
C MET A 52 -21.58 5.25 6.69
N GLN A 53 -20.50 6.04 6.75
CA GLN A 53 -19.11 5.68 7.13
C GLN A 53 -18.21 6.94 7.16
N LEU A 54 -18.74 8.08 7.66
CA LEU A 54 -18.09 9.38 7.49
C LEU A 54 -16.79 9.54 8.31
N ILE A 55 -16.68 8.91 9.47
CA ILE A 55 -15.52 9.09 10.37
C ILE A 55 -14.28 8.33 9.87
N PRO A 56 -14.36 7.03 9.51
CA PRO A 56 -13.18 6.30 9.04
C PRO A 56 -12.67 6.79 7.68
N GLU A 57 -13.57 7.18 6.78
CA GLU A 57 -13.20 7.63 5.45
C GLU A 57 -12.61 9.05 5.45
N ALA A 58 -13.18 9.97 6.25
CA ALA A 58 -12.62 11.31 6.39
C ALA A 58 -11.23 11.27 7.02
N LEU A 59 -11.04 10.43 8.05
CA LEU A 59 -9.74 10.19 8.67
C LEU A 59 -8.75 9.58 7.66
N ALA A 60 -9.16 8.56 6.91
CA ALA A 60 -8.32 7.96 5.87
C ALA A 60 -7.93 8.97 4.77
N ARG A 61 -8.86 9.84 4.35
CA ARG A 61 -8.59 10.91 3.38
C ARG A 61 -7.62 11.96 3.92
N ALA A 62 -7.77 12.37 5.18
CA ALA A 62 -6.84 13.30 5.83
C ALA A 62 -5.43 12.70 5.92
N HIS A 63 -5.31 11.45 6.39
CA HIS A 63 -4.04 10.76 6.48
C HIS A 63 -3.37 10.59 5.10
N MET A 64 -4.13 10.23 4.06
CA MET A 64 -3.58 10.13 2.70
C MET A 64 -3.14 11.50 2.17
N HIS A 65 -3.86 12.58 2.51
CA HIS A 65 -3.48 13.93 2.14
C HIS A 65 -2.16 14.35 2.81
N GLU A 66 -2.01 14.08 4.11
CA GLU A 66 -0.77 14.31 4.85
C GLU A 66 0.41 13.54 4.24
N ARG A 67 0.22 12.24 3.94
CA ARG A 67 1.26 11.40 3.30
C ARG A 67 1.65 11.91 1.91
N MET A 68 0.69 12.46 1.15
CA MET A 68 1.01 13.09 -0.13
C MET A 68 1.82 14.38 0.05
N GLN A 69 1.45 15.23 1.02
CA GLN A 69 2.20 16.45 1.31
C GLN A 69 3.64 16.15 1.76
N GLU A 70 3.83 15.16 2.65
CA GLU A 70 5.17 14.68 3.06
C GLU A 70 6.00 14.26 1.84
N ALA A 71 5.43 13.42 0.97
CA ALA A 71 6.11 12.94 -0.23
C ALA A 71 6.47 14.09 -1.19
N GLU A 72 5.63 15.12 -1.30
CA GLU A 72 5.91 16.31 -2.09
C GLU A 72 7.08 17.12 -1.51
N GLN A 73 7.13 17.31 -0.19
CA GLN A 73 8.24 17.99 0.48
C GLN A 73 9.56 17.24 0.29
N GLU A 74 9.57 15.92 0.42
CA GLU A 74 10.75 15.08 0.17
C GLU A 74 11.23 15.22 -1.28
N ARG A 75 10.31 15.20 -2.26
CA ARG A 75 10.64 15.40 -3.69
C ARG A 75 11.27 16.77 -3.93
N GLN A 76 10.74 17.82 -3.31
CA GLN A 76 11.30 19.17 -3.42
C GLN A 76 12.71 19.24 -2.82
N ALA A 77 12.91 18.69 -1.63
CA ALA A 77 14.23 18.62 -0.99
C ALA A 77 15.25 17.88 -1.86
N ALA A 78 14.86 16.71 -2.40
CA ALA A 78 15.71 15.91 -3.29
C ALA A 78 16.12 16.70 -4.55
N ARG A 79 15.19 17.47 -5.15
CA ARG A 79 15.48 18.33 -6.31
C ARG A 79 16.51 19.42 -5.98
N VAL A 80 16.38 20.07 -4.83
CA VAL A 80 17.34 21.12 -4.40
C VAL A 80 18.74 20.51 -4.16
N VAL A 81 18.82 19.35 -3.51
CA VAL A 81 20.10 18.65 -3.29
C VAL A 81 20.75 18.27 -4.63
N ALA A 82 19.98 17.74 -5.58
CA ALA A 82 20.45 17.40 -6.92
C ALA A 82 20.99 18.63 -7.66
N ALA A 83 20.24 19.74 -7.65
CA ALA A 83 20.65 21.01 -8.27
C ALA A 83 21.98 21.52 -7.69
N ARG A 84 22.12 21.54 -6.36
CA ARG A 84 23.39 21.94 -5.70
C ARG A 84 24.55 21.02 -6.06
N ARG A 85 24.31 19.72 -6.21
CA ARG A 85 25.33 18.76 -6.67
C ARG A 85 25.77 19.05 -8.10
N MET A 86 24.84 19.37 -8.99
CA MET A 86 25.13 19.76 -10.38
C MET A 86 25.93 21.06 -10.44
N GLN A 87 25.56 22.07 -9.64
CA GLN A 87 26.29 23.33 -9.56
C GLN A 87 27.76 23.11 -9.15
N ARG A 88 28.02 22.34 -8.08
CA ARG A 88 29.39 22.00 -7.66
C ARG A 88 30.18 21.27 -8.76
N ARG A 89 29.53 20.40 -9.52
CA ARG A 89 30.17 19.72 -10.67
C ARG A 89 30.54 20.71 -11.77
N ALA A 90 29.64 21.63 -12.12
CA ALA A 90 29.90 22.67 -13.11
C ALA A 90 31.03 23.61 -12.68
N GLU A 91 31.07 24.01 -11.41
CA GLU A 91 32.16 24.84 -10.86
C GLU A 91 33.52 24.13 -10.95
N ARG A 92 33.56 22.83 -10.62
CA ARG A 92 34.80 22.03 -10.74
C ARG A 92 35.22 21.89 -12.19
N ALA A 93 34.28 21.62 -13.10
CA ALA A 93 34.55 21.54 -14.53
C ALA A 93 35.10 22.86 -15.07
N SER A 94 34.48 23.99 -14.72
CA SER A 94 34.95 25.31 -15.17
C SER A 94 36.33 25.68 -14.60
N ARG A 95 36.63 25.33 -13.35
CA ARG A 95 37.98 25.50 -12.77
C ARG A 95 39.02 24.64 -13.48
N ARG A 96 38.69 23.40 -13.82
CA ARG A 96 39.57 22.51 -14.59
C ARG A 96 39.83 23.06 -15.99
N ALA A 97 38.78 23.49 -16.69
CA ALA A 97 38.91 24.09 -18.02
C ALA A 97 39.81 25.34 -17.99
N ARG A 98 39.57 26.26 -17.03
CA ARG A 98 40.42 27.44 -16.85
C ARG A 98 41.88 27.10 -16.58
N ARG A 99 42.14 26.09 -15.75
CA ARG A 99 43.52 25.61 -15.49
C ARG A 99 44.16 25.02 -16.74
N ALA A 100 43.43 24.20 -17.49
CA ALA A 100 43.92 23.61 -18.74
C ALA A 100 44.27 24.70 -19.77
N LEU A 101 43.42 25.72 -19.92
CA LEU A 101 43.69 26.86 -20.78
C LEU A 101 44.93 27.64 -20.32
N ALA A 102 45.05 27.93 -19.02
CA ALA A 102 46.23 28.62 -18.49
C ALA A 102 47.53 27.84 -18.72
N MET A 103 47.51 26.51 -18.56
CA MET A 103 48.66 25.67 -18.88
C MET A 103 48.96 25.64 -20.39
N ALA A 104 47.94 25.64 -21.24
CA ALA A 104 48.11 25.67 -22.70
C ALA A 104 48.69 27.01 -23.20
N VAL A 105 48.44 28.12 -22.51
CA VAL A 105 49.00 29.45 -22.85
C VAL A 105 50.42 29.64 -22.31
N MET A 106 50.81 28.93 -21.26
CA MET A 106 52.17 29.01 -20.68
C MET A 106 53.20 28.11 -21.38
N GLN A 107 52.79 27.30 -22.36
CA GLN A 107 53.67 26.51 -23.24
C GLN A 107 54.06 27.31 -24.48
#